data_AF-A0A920RP25-F1
#
_entry.id   AF-A0A920RP25-F1
#
_cell.length_a   1.000
_cell.length_b   1.000
_cell.length_c   1.000
_cell.angle_alpha   90.00
_cell.angle_beta   90.00
_cell.angle_gamma   90.00
#
_symmetry.space_group_name_H-M   'P 1'
#
loop_
_entity.id
_entity.type
_entity.pdbx_description
1 polymer ?
#
loop_
_entity_poly.entity_id
_entity_poly.type
_entity_poly.pdbx_seq_one_letter_code
_entity_poly.pdbx_strand_id
1 'polypeptide(L)'
;MGFAEESGEEHREGRQPRVELEIKFDQRAGKSTPVRVNLDFDSLLPRGVSGLIDPHTIVVKRRLRGRTRTYNARFAENLYYKNQGWVAWLVDEPRKGGNWTIGFGMRAADGRMAEPPFQSPVGVGDKLCPNGFRLGAHRRSRLPSPSDFR
;
A
#
# COMPACT_ATOMS: atom_id res chain seq x y z
N MET A 1 41.46 27.57 24.90
CA MET A 1 41.49 27.01 23.53
C MET A 1 40.37 25.99 23.46
N GLY A 2 39.27 26.38 22.82
CA GLY A 2 38.06 25.56 22.71
C GLY A 2 38.20 24.54 21.58
N PHE A 3 37.76 23.32 21.86
CA PHE A 3 37.65 22.26 20.87
C PHE A 3 36.52 22.62 19.91
N ALA A 4 36.83 22.66 18.63
CA ALA A 4 35.85 22.80 17.57
C ALA A 4 34.94 21.56 17.57
N GLU A 5 33.66 21.78 17.82
CA GLU A 5 32.61 20.82 17.50
C GLU A 5 32.52 20.76 15.97
N GLU A 6 33.11 19.74 15.38
CA GLU A 6 32.90 19.41 13.97
C GLU A 6 31.51 18.79 13.85
N SER A 7 30.56 19.66 13.50
CA SER A 7 29.17 19.38 13.22
C SER A 7 29.05 18.31 12.12
N GLY A 8 28.71 17.08 12.52
CA GLY A 8 28.17 16.08 11.63
C GLY A 8 26.77 16.50 11.17
N GLU A 9 26.70 17.22 10.05
CA GLU A 9 25.48 17.35 9.26
C GLU A 9 25.12 15.98 8.67
N GLU A 10 24.37 15.18 9.44
CA GLU A 10 23.56 14.11 8.88
C GLU A 10 22.53 14.76 7.95
N HIS A 11 22.82 14.69 6.65
CA HIS A 11 21.86 14.85 5.57
C HIS A 11 20.55 14.14 5.94
N ARG A 12 19.52 14.92 6.29
CA ARG A 12 18.15 14.43 6.42
C ARG A 12 17.66 14.06 5.02
N GLU A 13 17.90 12.81 4.61
CA GLU A 13 17.07 12.18 3.58
C GLU A 13 15.61 12.46 3.94
N GLY A 14 14.89 13.13 3.03
CA GLY A 14 13.54 13.64 3.25
C GLY A 14 12.66 12.55 3.86
N ARG A 15 12.27 12.73 5.12
CA ARG A 15 11.39 11.80 5.82
C ARG A 15 10.09 11.68 5.03
N GLN A 16 9.93 10.58 4.31
CA GLN A 16 8.68 10.23 3.67
C GLN A 16 7.56 10.26 4.72
N PRO A 17 6.44 10.96 4.45
CA PRO A 17 5.26 10.89 5.28
C PRO A 17 4.91 9.44 5.65
N ARG A 18 4.66 9.21 6.94
CA ARG A 18 4.35 7.89 7.48
C ARG A 18 3.16 7.98 8.41
N VAL A 19 2.18 7.12 8.18
CA VAL A 19 0.91 7.09 8.90
C VAL A 19 0.76 5.74 9.57
N GLU A 20 0.45 5.75 10.87
CA GLU A 20 0.13 4.54 11.62
C GLU A 20 -1.29 4.07 11.29
N LEU A 21 -1.46 2.75 11.18
CA LEU A 21 -2.74 2.13 10.91
C LEU A 21 -3.13 1.20 12.07
N GLU A 22 -4.38 1.29 12.48
CA GLU A 22 -4.98 0.30 13.36
C GLU A 22 -5.71 -0.75 12.50
N ILE A 23 -5.23 -2.00 12.55
CA ILE A 23 -5.81 -3.10 11.79
C ILE A 23 -6.12 -4.25 12.74
N LYS A 24 -7.42 -4.55 12.86
CA LYS A 24 -7.93 -5.66 13.67
C LYS A 24 -8.44 -6.75 12.75
N PHE A 25 -8.01 -7.98 12.99
CA PHE A 25 -8.46 -9.15 12.25
C PHE A 25 -9.43 -9.96 13.11
N ASP A 26 -10.51 -10.42 12.49
CA ASP A 26 -11.44 -11.36 13.10
C ASP A 26 -10.73 -12.71 13.39
N GLN A 27 -11.21 -13.44 14.40
CA GLN A 27 -10.68 -14.77 14.75
C GLN A 27 -10.75 -15.78 13.58
N ARG A 28 -11.70 -15.60 12.68
CA ARG A 28 -11.91 -16.42 11.47
C ARG A 28 -10.94 -16.07 10.33
N ALA A 29 -10.11 -15.03 10.48
CA ALA A 29 -9.13 -14.66 9.46
C ALA A 29 -8.22 -15.84 9.09
N GLY A 30 -8.11 -16.08 7.78
CA GLY A 30 -7.30 -17.16 7.22
C GLY A 30 -5.81 -16.84 7.29
N LYS A 31 -4.97 -17.80 6.86
CA LYS A 31 -3.50 -17.63 6.85
C LYS A 31 -3.03 -16.48 5.95
N SER A 32 -3.83 -16.14 4.95
CA SER A 32 -3.62 -15.06 4.00
C SER A 32 -4.93 -14.26 3.90
N THR A 33 -4.92 -13.01 4.33
CA THR A 33 -6.14 -12.18 4.45
C THR A 33 -5.97 -10.86 3.71
N PRO A 34 -6.85 -10.53 2.74
CA PRO A 34 -6.83 -9.24 2.07
C PRO A 34 -7.17 -8.12 3.03
N VAL A 35 -6.47 -7.00 2.91
CA VAL A 35 -6.80 -5.74 3.57
C VAL A 35 -6.97 -4.67 2.51
N ARG A 36 -7.98 -3.81 2.68
CA ARG A 36 -8.17 -2.59 1.91
C ARG A 36 -8.52 -1.45 2.86
N VAL A 37 -7.92 -0.29 2.63
CA VAL A 37 -8.22 0.96 3.31
C VAL A 37 -8.56 2.02 2.27
N ASN A 38 -9.51 2.90 2.57
CA ASN A 38 -9.70 4.13 1.81
C ASN A 38 -8.91 5.22 2.52
N LEU A 39 -8.13 6.00 1.77
CA LEU A 39 -7.26 7.05 2.29
C LEU A 39 -7.53 8.36 1.57
N ASP A 40 -7.49 9.43 2.35
CA ASP A 40 -7.43 10.80 1.88
C ASP A 40 -6.04 11.34 2.23
N PHE A 41 -5.10 11.24 1.30
CA PHE A 41 -3.71 11.63 1.53
C PHE A 41 -3.57 13.13 1.74
N ASP A 42 -4.49 13.97 1.23
CA ASP A 42 -4.47 15.41 1.52
C ASP A 42 -4.54 15.67 3.03
N SER A 43 -5.37 14.90 3.75
CA SER A 43 -5.49 14.98 5.21
C SER A 43 -4.25 14.48 5.97
N LEU A 44 -3.37 13.75 5.28
CA LEU A 44 -2.16 13.11 5.84
C LEU A 44 -0.89 13.91 5.51
N LEU A 45 -0.97 14.91 4.64
CA LEU A 45 0.15 15.76 4.30
C LEU A 45 0.49 16.71 5.47
N PRO A 46 1.79 17.00 5.71
CA PRO A 46 2.18 18.03 6.65
C PRO A 46 1.57 19.39 6.27
N ARG A 47 1.30 20.23 7.26
CA ARG A 47 0.77 21.58 7.02
C ARG A 47 1.69 22.36 6.07
N GLY A 48 1.09 23.00 5.06
CA GLY A 48 1.80 23.80 4.06
C GLY A 48 2.43 22.99 2.93
N VAL A 49 2.30 21.66 2.92
CA VAL A 49 2.69 20.83 1.79
C VAL A 49 1.50 20.68 0.84
N SER A 50 1.71 21.03 -0.43
CA SER A 50 0.73 20.85 -1.51
C SER A 50 1.37 20.07 -2.66
N GLY A 51 0.60 19.19 -3.28
CA GLY A 51 1.03 18.43 -4.45
C GLY A 51 0.39 17.05 -4.49
N LEU A 52 0.59 16.33 -5.59
CA LEU A 52 0.13 14.95 -5.69
C LEU A 52 1.13 14.00 -5.04
N ILE A 53 0.63 12.99 -4.34
CA ILE A 53 1.46 11.86 -3.94
C ILE A 53 1.92 11.09 -5.19
N ASP A 54 3.01 10.37 -5.04
CA ASP A 54 3.47 9.41 -6.03
C ASP A 54 2.97 7.99 -5.66
N PRO A 55 2.00 7.42 -6.39
CA PRO A 55 1.48 6.08 -6.07
C PRO A 55 2.56 5.00 -6.08
N HIS A 56 3.63 5.16 -6.87
CA HIS A 56 4.72 4.20 -6.96
C HIS A 56 5.55 4.14 -5.67
N THR A 57 5.48 5.15 -4.84
CA THR A 57 6.21 5.20 -3.56
C THR A 57 5.41 4.65 -2.38
N ILE A 58 4.16 4.21 -2.61
CA ILE A 58 3.31 3.67 -1.54
C ILE A 58 3.88 2.34 -1.06
N VAL A 59 4.25 2.29 0.22
CA VAL A 59 4.78 1.10 0.87
C VAL A 59 4.04 0.84 2.17
N VAL A 60 3.51 -0.38 2.31
CA VAL A 60 2.92 -0.85 3.57
C VAL A 60 3.97 -1.64 4.33
N LYS A 61 4.19 -1.29 5.59
CA LYS A 61 5.10 -1.99 6.51
C LYS A 61 4.36 -2.50 7.73
N ARG A 62 4.73 -3.70 8.19
CA ARG A 62 4.31 -4.27 9.48
C ARG A 62 5.53 -4.52 10.33
N ARG A 63 5.54 -4.00 11.56
CA ARG A 63 6.53 -4.36 12.57
C ARG A 63 5.93 -5.40 13.51
N LEU A 64 6.51 -6.58 13.55
CA LEU A 64 6.10 -7.70 14.39
C LEU A 64 7.32 -8.28 15.11
N ARG A 65 7.31 -8.26 16.45
CA ARG A 65 8.38 -8.82 17.30
C ARG A 65 9.80 -8.36 16.87
N GLY A 66 9.95 -7.05 16.65
CA GLY A 66 11.22 -6.44 16.24
C GLY A 66 11.56 -6.60 14.76
N ARG A 67 10.87 -7.44 13.99
CA ARG A 67 11.08 -7.60 12.55
C ARG A 67 10.13 -6.71 11.75
N THR A 68 10.66 -6.05 10.73
CA THR A 68 9.87 -5.26 9.79
C THR A 68 9.65 -6.07 8.51
N ARG A 69 8.41 -6.16 8.07
CA ARG A 69 8.03 -6.74 6.79
C ARG A 69 7.42 -5.66 5.90
N THR A 70 7.81 -5.66 4.64
CA THR A 70 7.23 -4.81 3.59
C THR A 70 6.25 -5.62 2.77
N TYR A 71 5.12 -5.00 2.41
CA TYR A 71 4.06 -5.61 1.62
C TYR A 71 3.91 -4.87 0.29
N ASN A 72 3.72 -5.65 -0.77
CA ASN A 72 3.37 -5.10 -2.08
C ASN A 72 1.93 -4.60 -2.01
N ALA A 73 1.77 -3.30 -2.23
CA ALA A 73 0.47 -2.65 -2.25
C ALA A 73 -0.13 -2.65 -3.66
N ARG A 74 -1.45 -2.75 -3.72
CA ARG A 74 -2.30 -2.39 -4.83
C ARG A 74 -2.98 -1.08 -4.46
N PHE A 75 -3.30 -0.26 -5.44
CA PHE A 75 -3.98 0.99 -5.18
C PHE A 75 -4.91 1.36 -6.31
N ALA A 76 -5.81 2.29 -6.00
CA ALA A 76 -6.76 2.85 -6.93
C ALA A 76 -6.06 3.69 -8.01
N GLU A 77 -6.48 3.54 -9.26
CA GLU A 77 -5.99 4.35 -10.39
C GLU A 77 -6.19 5.84 -10.17
N ASN A 78 -7.24 6.23 -9.46
CA ASN A 78 -7.49 7.65 -9.19
C ASN A 78 -6.36 8.32 -8.39
N LEU A 79 -5.49 7.57 -7.71
CA LEU A 79 -4.29 8.13 -7.05
C LEU A 79 -3.28 8.75 -8.04
N TYR A 80 -3.37 8.43 -9.33
CA TYR A 80 -2.58 9.11 -10.36
C TYR A 80 -3.03 10.56 -10.60
N TYR A 81 -4.28 10.88 -10.28
CA TYR A 81 -4.91 12.16 -10.63
C TYR A 81 -5.39 12.96 -9.41
N LYS A 82 -5.48 12.33 -8.24
CA LYS A 82 -5.87 12.97 -6.97
C LYS A 82 -5.29 12.24 -5.77
N ASN A 83 -5.30 12.87 -4.60
CA ASN A 83 -4.78 12.30 -3.36
C ASN A 83 -5.80 11.43 -2.59
N GLN A 84 -6.86 10.95 -3.25
CA GLN A 84 -7.92 10.18 -2.59
C GLN A 84 -8.20 8.88 -3.32
N GLY A 85 -8.13 7.76 -2.62
CA GLY A 85 -8.28 6.45 -3.23
C GLY A 85 -8.20 5.31 -2.22
N TRP A 86 -8.10 4.09 -2.72
CA TRP A 86 -7.93 2.91 -1.89
C TRP A 86 -6.52 2.34 -2.03
N VAL A 87 -6.01 1.75 -0.95
CA VAL A 87 -4.77 0.96 -0.90
C VAL A 87 -5.11 -0.40 -0.33
N ALA A 88 -4.62 -1.47 -0.96
CA ALA A 88 -4.90 -2.85 -0.59
C ALA A 88 -3.64 -3.73 -0.62
N TRP A 89 -3.55 -4.72 0.25
CA TRP A 89 -2.44 -5.66 0.29
C TRP A 89 -2.88 -6.98 0.92
N LEU A 90 -2.04 -8.00 0.79
CA LEU A 90 -2.31 -9.33 1.32
C LEU A 90 -1.49 -9.58 2.59
N VAL A 91 -2.18 -9.83 3.70
CA VAL A 91 -1.55 -10.03 5.02
C VAL A 91 -1.38 -11.50 5.32
N ASP A 92 -0.15 -11.88 5.64
CA ASP A 92 0.17 -13.18 6.21
C ASP A 92 0.08 -13.14 7.74
N GLU A 93 -0.21 -14.28 8.37
CA GLU A 93 -0.26 -14.41 9.84
C GLU A 93 -1.06 -13.29 10.55
N PRO A 94 -2.31 -12.99 10.12
CA PRO A 94 -3.07 -11.83 10.62
C PRO A 94 -3.27 -11.86 12.14
N ARG A 95 -3.36 -13.06 12.73
CA ARG A 95 -3.55 -13.28 14.17
C ARG A 95 -2.39 -12.84 15.05
N LYS A 96 -1.20 -12.61 14.47
CA LYS A 96 -0.03 -12.18 15.26
C LYS A 96 0.01 -10.67 15.53
N GLY A 97 -0.96 -9.89 15.04
CA GLY A 97 -1.04 -8.44 15.28
C GLY A 97 0.18 -7.68 14.75
N GLY A 98 0.54 -6.56 15.37
CA GLY A 98 1.73 -5.77 15.03
C GLY A 98 1.40 -4.36 14.54
N ASN A 99 2.42 -3.51 14.50
CA ASN A 99 2.25 -2.10 14.18
C ASN A 99 2.33 -1.92 12.67
N TRP A 100 1.26 -1.40 12.09
CA TRP A 100 1.12 -1.19 10.67
C TRP A 100 1.38 0.27 10.33
N THR A 101 2.11 0.51 9.25
CA THR A 101 2.32 1.86 8.75
C THR A 101 2.28 1.90 7.23
N ILE A 102 1.69 2.95 6.68
CA ILE A 102 1.82 3.31 5.27
C ILE A 102 2.82 4.45 5.15
N GLY A 103 3.81 4.27 4.30
CA GLY A 103 4.72 5.32 3.84
C GLY A 103 4.40 5.69 2.39
N PHE A 104 4.59 6.95 2.04
CA PHE A 104 4.44 7.47 0.69
C PHE A 104 5.34 8.68 0.49
N GLY A 105 5.64 9.00 -0.77
CA GLY A 105 6.39 10.15 -1.22
C GLY A 105 5.54 11.06 -2.09
N MET A 106 6.06 12.27 -2.31
CA MET A 106 5.47 13.24 -3.22
C MET A 106 5.94 12.99 -4.65
N ARG A 107 5.09 13.31 -5.63
CA ARG A 107 5.49 13.39 -7.03
C ARG A 107 6.53 14.50 -7.20
N ALA A 108 7.45 14.32 -8.14
CA ALA A 108 8.39 15.37 -8.50
C ALA A 108 7.64 16.61 -9.05
N ALA A 109 8.23 17.80 -8.88
CA ALA A 109 7.62 19.06 -9.31
C ALA A 109 7.38 19.13 -10.83
N ASP A 110 8.16 18.39 -11.62
CA ASP A 110 8.02 18.25 -13.07
C ASP A 110 7.00 17.17 -13.48
N GLY A 111 6.29 16.58 -12.51
CA GLY A 111 5.29 15.55 -12.73
C GLY A 111 5.84 14.15 -12.92
N ARG A 112 7.17 13.95 -12.88
CA ARG A 112 7.75 12.60 -12.95
C ARG A 112 7.40 11.77 -11.73
N MET A 113 7.23 10.48 -11.96
CA MET A 113 7.02 9.46 -10.93
C MET A 113 8.30 8.66 -10.75
N ALA A 114 8.51 8.18 -9.53
CA ALA A 114 9.55 7.24 -9.18
C ALA A 114 9.38 5.94 -9.95
N GLU A 115 10.48 5.22 -10.12
CA GLU A 115 10.44 3.85 -10.61
C GLU A 115 9.63 2.99 -9.63
N PRO A 116 8.64 2.23 -10.09
CA PRO A 116 7.83 1.44 -9.20
C PRO A 116 8.69 0.35 -8.55
N PRO A 117 8.71 0.25 -7.20
CA PRO A 117 9.55 -0.71 -6.48
C PRO A 117 9.16 -2.17 -6.76
N PHE A 118 7.97 -2.37 -7.32
CA PHE A 118 7.45 -3.64 -7.81
C PHE A 118 6.70 -3.38 -9.11
N GLN A 119 6.76 -4.28 -10.10
CA GLN A 119 5.97 -4.17 -11.34
C GLN A 119 4.51 -3.89 -11.00
N SER A 120 4.02 -2.69 -11.34
CA SER A 120 2.62 -2.30 -11.22
C SER A 120 1.77 -3.19 -12.11
N PRO A 121 0.91 -4.07 -11.58
CA PRO A 121 -0.13 -4.66 -12.39
C PRO A 121 -1.19 -3.59 -12.40
N VAL A 122 -1.22 -2.85 -13.49
CA VAL A 122 -2.35 -2.02 -13.85
C VAL A 122 -3.54 -2.97 -13.99
N GLY A 123 -4.25 -3.19 -12.89
CA GLY A 123 -5.47 -4.00 -12.85
C GLY A 123 -6.63 -3.13 -13.28
N VAL A 124 -6.81 -2.97 -14.59
CA VAL A 124 -8.03 -2.43 -15.16
C VAL A 124 -9.18 -3.36 -14.76
N GLY A 125 -10.08 -2.91 -13.86
CA GLY A 125 -11.42 -3.49 -13.73
C GLY A 125 -11.72 -4.51 -12.61
N ASP A 126 -10.94 -4.64 -11.55
CA ASP A 126 -11.23 -5.68 -10.55
C ASP A 126 -12.21 -5.25 -9.44
N LYS A 127 -13.42 -5.83 -9.52
CA LYS A 127 -14.37 -5.94 -8.41
C LYS A 127 -13.64 -6.45 -7.17
N LEU A 128 -13.80 -5.71 -6.07
CA LEU A 128 -13.40 -6.16 -4.74
C LEU A 128 -14.03 -7.52 -4.42
N CYS A 129 -13.20 -8.56 -4.32
CA CYS A 129 -13.64 -9.81 -3.70
C CYS A 129 -13.86 -9.55 -2.20
N PRO A 130 -15.07 -9.83 -1.66
CA PRO A 130 -15.33 -9.71 -0.23
C PRO A 130 -14.42 -10.66 0.56
N ASN A 131 -13.95 -10.18 1.71
CA ASN A 131 -13.17 -10.95 2.69
C ASN A 131 -14.01 -12.09 3.26
N GLY A 132 -13.97 -13.24 2.57
CA GLY A 132 -14.54 -14.48 3.07
C GLY A 132 -15.10 -15.33 1.94
N PHE A 133 -14.26 -16.15 1.32
CA PHE A 133 -14.50 -17.57 1.07
C PHE A 133 -13.25 -18.17 0.42
N ARG A 134 -12.91 -19.40 0.80
CA ARG A 134 -11.73 -20.14 0.32
C ARG A 134 -11.77 -20.27 -1.21
N LEU A 135 -10.78 -19.72 -1.90
CA LEU A 135 -10.38 -20.29 -3.20
C LEU A 135 -9.51 -21.51 -2.91
N GLY A 136 -10.20 -22.62 -2.66
CA GLY A 136 -9.64 -23.96 -2.82
C GLY A 136 -9.36 -24.22 -4.30
N ALA A 137 -8.30 -24.98 -4.56
CA ALA A 137 -7.80 -25.30 -5.88
C ALA A 137 -8.82 -26.02 -6.79
N HIS A 138 -8.59 -25.84 -8.09
CA HIS A 138 -9.09 -26.61 -9.23
C HIS A 138 -10.60 -26.62 -9.52
N ARG A 139 -10.96 -25.92 -10.60
CA ARG A 139 -11.54 -26.53 -11.80
C ARG A 139 -11.34 -25.62 -13.01
N ARG A 140 -10.77 -26.16 -14.10
CA ARG A 140 -10.82 -25.56 -15.44
C ARG A 140 -12.30 -25.48 -15.84
N SER A 141 -12.90 -24.30 -15.82
CA SER A 141 -14.19 -24.07 -16.46
C SER A 141 -13.96 -23.72 -17.92
N ARG A 142 -14.40 -24.62 -18.81
CA ARG A 142 -14.56 -24.38 -20.24
C ARG A 142 -15.40 -23.11 -20.44
N LEU A 143 -15.00 -22.28 -21.39
CA LEU A 143 -15.86 -21.24 -21.95
C LEU A 143 -17.04 -21.92 -22.67
N PRO A 144 -18.27 -21.41 -22.57
CA PRO A 144 -19.40 -21.94 -23.33
C PRO A 144 -19.20 -21.68 -24.83
N SER A 145 -19.58 -22.68 -25.64
CA SER A 145 -19.56 -22.60 -27.10
C SER A 145 -20.76 -21.77 -27.58
N PRO A 146 -20.65 -21.01 -28.68
CA PRO A 146 -21.75 -20.22 -29.25
C PRO A 146 -23.01 -21.01 -29.64
N SER A 147 -22.96 -22.35 -29.56
CA SER A 147 -24.09 -23.26 -29.81
C SER A 147 -25.11 -23.34 -28.67
N ASP A 148 -24.82 -22.76 -27.51
CA ASP A 148 -25.66 -22.90 -26.29
C ASP A 148 -26.74 -21.81 -26.15
N PHE A 149 -26.81 -20.86 -27.10
CA PHE A 149 -27.88 -19.86 -27.16
C PHE A 149 -28.74 -20.12 -28.41
N ARG A 150 -29.75 -20.98 -28.25
CA ARG A 150 -30.95 -20.97 -29.09
C ARG A 150 -32.05 -20.19 -28.41
#